data_AF-A0A1R3GKF6-F1
#
_entry.id   AF-A0A1R3GKF6-F1
#
_cell.length_a   1.000
_cell.length_b   1.000
_cell.length_c   1.000
_cell.angle_alpha   90.00
_cell.angle_beta   90.00
_cell.angle_gamma   90.00
#
_symmetry.space_group_name_H-M   'P 1'
#
loop_
_entity.id
_entity.type
_entity.pdbx_description
1 polymer ?
#
loop_
_entity_poly.entity_id
_entity_poly.type
_entity_poly.pdbx_seq_one_letter_code
_entity_poly.pdbx_strand_id
1 'polypeptide(L)'
;MLGDVEGEVCCSQPLMGEWILYFDGSATATRGGAGVVLVPPEAEHAYEEVVSMAFKLDFQCTNNQAEYEALILGLNTAKIIGVTELCIIGDSNLVTTFSPVRCEHSPRSSNRYADALATLASKIHIPGQKEEISLLVQRWSVPGPLAGMTEYYLGEVSKDADWRTPIIEQLRERKSSNLRFLKSYTIIQGALYYRGPNGILARCISPEKAKERLRTSHKQWCGMEGPPLYRRMQRDGYYWRTMSSDCADAQYACPRMFRTSGC
;
A
#
# COMPACT_ATOMS: atom_id res chain seq x y z
N MET A 1 23.69 -37.25 30.53
CA MET A 1 24.21 -35.94 30.11
C MET A 1 23.90 -35.77 28.64
N LEU A 2 23.41 -34.57 28.27
CA LEU A 2 23.13 -34.06 26.91
C LEU A 2 22.07 -34.89 26.16
N GLY A 3 20.79 -34.54 26.08
CA GLY A 3 20.19 -33.20 26.12
C GLY A 3 20.28 -32.56 24.74
N ASP A 4 19.37 -32.92 23.84
CA ASP A 4 18.93 -32.06 22.74
C ASP A 4 17.43 -32.29 22.54
N VAL A 5 16.70 -31.18 22.54
CA VAL A 5 15.25 -31.07 22.56
C VAL A 5 14.78 -31.12 21.11
N GLU A 6 14.02 -32.16 20.75
CA GLU A 6 13.19 -32.14 19.56
C GLU A 6 12.06 -31.12 19.78
N GLY A 7 12.13 -29.99 19.11
CA GLY A 7 11.06 -29.01 19.14
C GLY A 7 11.48 -27.67 18.58
N GLU A 8 11.35 -27.52 17.27
CA GLU A 8 10.84 -26.33 16.58
C GLU A 8 11.08 -26.50 15.08
N VAL A 9 10.08 -27.04 14.39
CA VAL A 9 10.11 -27.23 12.94
C VAL A 9 9.35 -26.10 12.26
N CYS A 10 10.16 -25.28 11.59
CA CYS A 10 9.94 -24.63 10.30
C CYS A 10 8.87 -23.53 10.22
N CYS A 11 9.34 -22.28 10.29
CA CYS A 11 8.78 -21.20 9.48
C CYS A 11 8.72 -21.68 8.03
N SER A 12 7.52 -21.93 7.49
CA SER A 12 7.40 -22.07 6.05
C SER A 12 7.81 -20.75 5.43
N GLN A 13 8.71 -20.77 4.46
CA GLN A 13 9.02 -19.55 3.73
C GLN A 13 7.74 -19.08 3.01
N PRO A 14 7.44 -17.77 3.02
CA PRO A 14 6.32 -17.22 2.26
C PRO A 14 6.39 -17.71 0.82
N LEU A 15 5.25 -18.08 0.21
CA LEU A 15 5.29 -18.45 -1.20
C LEU A 15 5.69 -17.23 -2.04
N MET A 16 6.42 -17.46 -3.13
CA MET A 16 6.73 -16.39 -4.07
C MET A 16 5.43 -15.75 -4.57
N GLY A 17 5.29 -14.43 -4.38
CA GLY A 17 4.13 -13.65 -4.83
C GLY A 17 3.09 -13.34 -3.76
N GLU A 18 3.22 -13.85 -2.52
CA GLU A 18 2.30 -13.53 -1.42
C GLU A 18 2.72 -12.26 -0.65
N TRP A 19 1.75 -11.45 -0.23
CA TRP A 19 1.98 -10.40 0.76
C TRP A 19 2.12 -11.01 2.16
N ILE A 20 2.92 -10.38 3.02
CA ILE A 20 3.10 -10.81 4.40
C ILE A 20 2.50 -9.77 5.34
N LEU A 21 1.54 -10.17 6.17
CA LEU A 21 0.97 -9.37 7.26
C LEU A 21 1.60 -9.80 8.58
N TYR A 22 2.37 -8.91 9.20
CA TYR A 22 2.74 -9.03 10.60
C TYR A 22 1.78 -8.20 11.45
N PHE A 23 1.33 -8.74 12.58
CA PHE A 23 0.51 -8.02 13.53
C PHE A 23 0.96 -8.32 14.96
N ASP A 24 0.75 -7.38 15.88
CA ASP A 24 0.86 -7.64 17.32
C ASP A 24 -0.08 -6.73 18.11
N GLY A 25 -0.54 -7.22 19.26
CA GLY A 25 -1.41 -6.53 20.19
C GLY A 25 -0.69 -6.23 21.51
N SER A 26 -0.89 -5.02 22.03
CA SER A 26 -0.37 -4.59 23.33
C SER A 26 -1.52 -4.07 24.18
N ALA A 27 -1.74 -4.64 25.36
CA ALA A 27 -2.63 -4.06 26.35
C ALA A 27 -1.87 -3.52 27.56
N THR A 28 -2.35 -2.39 28.08
CA THR A 28 -1.95 -1.81 29.36
C THR A 28 -3.15 -1.77 30.29
N ALA A 29 -2.93 -1.40 31.55
CA ALA A 29 -4.01 -1.33 32.54
C ALA A 29 -5.16 -0.37 32.17
N THR A 30 -4.98 0.52 31.19
CA THR A 30 -6.00 1.52 30.83
C THR A 30 -6.33 1.60 29.34
N ARG A 31 -5.47 1.09 28.44
CA ARG A 31 -5.61 1.22 26.98
C ARG A 31 -4.94 0.07 26.24
N GLY A 32 -5.35 -0.15 25.00
CA GLY A 32 -4.67 -1.06 24.08
C GLY A 32 -3.95 -0.34 22.94
N GLY A 33 -3.14 -1.10 22.22
CA GLY A 33 -2.46 -0.70 21.00
C GLY A 33 -2.34 -1.90 20.06
N ALA A 34 -2.39 -1.63 18.77
CA ALA A 34 -2.24 -2.63 17.72
C ALA A 34 -1.16 -2.18 16.74
N GLY A 35 -0.22 -3.08 16.43
CA GLY A 35 0.82 -2.89 15.42
C GLY A 35 0.52 -3.73 14.19
N VAL A 36 0.66 -3.14 13.01
CA VAL A 36 0.39 -3.79 11.72
C VAL A 36 1.52 -3.46 10.75
N VAL A 37 2.04 -4.47 10.07
CA VAL A 37 3.08 -4.34 9.04
C VAL A 37 2.70 -5.21 7.85
N LEU A 38 2.51 -4.59 6.69
CA LEU A 38 2.28 -5.31 5.43
C LEU A 38 3.52 -5.18 4.56
N VAL A 39 4.11 -6.33 4.23
CA VAL A 39 5.29 -6.46 3.39
C VAL A 39 4.87 -7.01 2.03
N PRO A 40 5.14 -6.30 0.91
CA PRO A 40 4.82 -6.78 -0.42
C PRO A 40 5.75 -7.93 -0.85
N PRO A 41 5.34 -8.77 -1.81
CA PRO A 41 6.15 -9.86 -2.33
C PRO A 41 7.39 -9.34 -3.07
N GLU A 42 8.56 -9.93 -2.78
CA GLU A 42 9.85 -9.54 -3.38
C GLU A 42 9.92 -9.74 -4.91
N ALA A 43 9.21 -10.74 -5.45
CA ALA A 43 9.51 -11.28 -6.79
C ALA A 43 8.76 -10.64 -7.98
N GLU A 44 7.76 -9.77 -7.78
CA GLU A 44 7.06 -9.12 -8.90
C GLU A 44 6.68 -7.64 -8.66
N HIS A 45 6.69 -7.17 -7.41
CA HIS A 45 6.13 -5.86 -7.01
C HIS A 45 7.18 -4.94 -6.35
N ALA A 46 8.36 -4.81 -6.98
CA ALA A 46 9.50 -4.00 -6.49
C ALA A 46 9.24 -2.48 -6.25
N TYR A 47 8.00 -2.02 -6.38
CA TYR A 47 7.55 -0.63 -6.24
C TYR A 47 6.49 -0.43 -5.15
N GLU A 48 6.08 -1.49 -4.46
CA GLU A 48 5.20 -1.40 -3.30
C GLU A 48 6.06 -1.21 -2.05
N GLU A 49 5.67 -0.24 -1.22
CA GLU A 49 6.37 0.06 0.02
C GLU A 49 5.75 -0.72 1.17
N VAL A 50 6.60 -1.11 2.13
CA VAL A 50 6.13 -1.69 3.39
C VAL A 50 5.19 -0.71 4.08
N VAL A 51 3.95 -1.14 4.32
CA VAL A 51 2.95 -0.34 5.01
C VAL A 51 3.05 -0.65 6.50
N SER A 52 3.41 0.34 7.32
CA SER A 52 3.56 0.20 8.78
C SER A 52 2.57 1.11 9.50
N MET A 53 1.73 0.54 10.36
CA MET A 53 0.68 1.26 11.08
C MET A 53 0.66 0.86 12.55
N ALA A 54 0.36 1.85 13.40
CA ALA A 54 0.14 1.70 14.82
C ALA A 54 -1.25 2.27 15.15
N PHE A 55 -2.13 1.49 15.76
CA PHE A 55 -3.50 1.88 16.08
C PHE A 55 -3.68 1.97 17.58
N LYS A 56 -4.18 3.11 18.04
CA LYS A 56 -4.51 3.29 19.45
C LYS A 56 -5.92 2.77 19.72
N LEU A 57 -6.02 1.78 20.62
CA LEU A 57 -7.30 1.25 21.06
C LEU A 57 -7.76 2.06 22.28
N ASP A 58 -8.70 2.98 22.10
CA ASP A 58 -9.23 3.86 23.16
C ASP A 58 -10.31 3.18 24.04
N PHE A 59 -10.13 1.89 24.28
CA PHE A 59 -10.92 1.07 25.21
C PHE A 59 -10.01 0.17 26.04
N GLN A 60 -10.52 -0.26 27.20
CA GLN A 60 -9.83 -1.27 28.00
C GLN A 60 -9.96 -2.63 27.32
N CYS A 61 -8.83 -3.30 27.12
CA CYS A 61 -8.77 -4.63 26.54
C CYS A 61 -7.72 -5.47 27.25
N THR A 62 -7.84 -6.79 27.13
CA THR A 62 -6.79 -7.75 27.51
C THR A 62 -5.75 -7.88 26.39
N ASN A 63 -4.60 -8.49 26.65
CA ASN A 63 -3.60 -8.75 25.62
C ASN A 63 -4.20 -9.56 24.45
N ASN A 64 -4.93 -10.65 24.75
CA ASN A 64 -5.57 -11.45 23.72
C ASN A 64 -6.56 -10.64 22.88
N GLN A 65 -7.33 -9.74 23.52
CA GLN A 65 -8.24 -8.84 22.78
C GLN A 65 -7.45 -7.89 21.88
N ALA A 66 -6.36 -7.28 22.38
CA ALA A 66 -5.52 -6.41 21.56
C ALA A 66 -4.89 -7.15 20.37
N GLU A 67 -4.51 -8.43 20.53
CA GLU A 67 -3.99 -9.28 19.44
C GLU A 67 -5.06 -9.52 18.37
N TYR A 68 -6.30 -9.84 18.77
CA TYR A 68 -7.41 -9.99 17.82
C TYR A 68 -7.72 -8.69 17.08
N GLU A 69 -7.70 -7.56 17.77
CA GLU A 69 -7.93 -6.25 17.15
C GLU A 69 -6.81 -5.91 16.15
N ALA A 70 -5.55 -6.19 16.49
CA ALA A 70 -4.42 -6.03 15.59
C ALA A 70 -4.57 -6.88 14.32
N LEU A 71 -5.02 -8.13 14.45
CA LEU A 71 -5.31 -8.99 13.31
C LEU A 71 -6.44 -8.43 12.43
N ILE A 72 -7.55 -8.02 13.04
CA ILE A 72 -8.72 -7.46 12.31
C ILE A 72 -8.32 -6.19 11.55
N LEU A 73 -7.58 -5.28 12.20
CA LEU A 73 -7.08 -4.05 11.60
C LEU A 73 -6.09 -4.34 10.46
N GLY A 74 -5.21 -5.33 10.63
CA GLY A 74 -4.28 -5.79 9.61
C GLY A 74 -4.99 -6.34 8.37
N LEU A 75 -5.99 -7.21 8.57
CA LEU A 75 -6.83 -7.76 7.50
C LEU A 75 -7.62 -6.69 6.76
N ASN A 76 -8.21 -5.74 7.49
CA ASN A 76 -8.95 -4.63 6.89
C ASN A 76 -8.02 -3.74 6.07
N THR A 77 -6.81 -3.47 6.58
CA THR A 77 -5.78 -2.72 5.85
C THR A 77 -5.39 -3.44 4.55
N ALA A 78 -5.13 -4.76 4.61
CA ALA A 78 -4.81 -5.58 3.45
C ALA A 78 -5.94 -5.54 2.39
N LYS A 79 -7.21 -5.64 2.83
CA LYS A 79 -8.37 -5.52 1.96
C LYS A 79 -8.48 -4.15 1.29
N ILE A 80 -8.23 -3.07 2.03
CA ILE A 80 -8.33 -1.70 1.50
C ILE A 80 -7.26 -1.44 0.42
N ILE A 81 -6.05 -1.98 0.61
CA ILE A 81 -4.97 -1.84 -0.39
C ILE A 81 -5.10 -2.82 -1.56
N GLY A 82 -6.05 -3.77 -1.49
CA GLY A 82 -6.36 -4.70 -2.58
C GLY A 82 -5.49 -5.96 -2.59
N VAL A 83 -4.94 -6.38 -1.45
CA VAL A 83 -4.22 -7.66 -1.35
C VAL A 83 -5.19 -8.82 -1.61
N THR A 84 -4.83 -9.69 -2.55
CA THR A 84 -5.61 -10.90 -2.89
C THR A 84 -5.02 -12.16 -2.27
N GLU A 85 -3.69 -12.22 -2.12
CA GLU A 85 -2.96 -13.35 -1.56
C GLU A 85 -2.13 -12.88 -0.36
N LEU A 86 -2.41 -13.44 0.81
CA LEU A 86 -1.86 -12.98 2.09
C LEU A 86 -1.40 -14.15 2.96
N CYS A 87 -0.16 -14.05 3.43
CA CYS A 87 0.41 -14.83 4.52
C CYS A 87 0.37 -13.99 5.80
N ILE A 88 -0.28 -14.48 6.84
CA ILE A 88 -0.40 -13.82 8.14
C ILE A 88 0.62 -14.43 9.09
N ILE A 89 1.42 -13.57 9.71
CA ILE A 89 2.45 -13.95 10.67
C ILE A 89 2.19 -13.23 11.99
N GLY A 90 2.08 -14.00 13.08
CA GLY A 90 1.93 -13.47 14.43
C GLY A 90 2.63 -14.33 15.46
N ASP A 91 2.97 -13.76 16.61
CA ASP A 91 3.59 -14.46 17.73
C ASP A 91 2.57 -15.05 18.73
N SER A 92 1.28 -14.85 18.47
CA SER A 92 0.20 -15.37 19.29
C SER A 92 -0.22 -16.76 18.82
N ASN A 93 -0.18 -17.75 19.72
CA ASN A 93 -0.67 -19.12 19.46
C ASN A 93 -2.20 -19.22 19.25
N LEU A 94 -2.91 -18.10 19.21
CA LEU A 94 -4.36 -18.02 19.03
C LEU A 94 -4.80 -18.05 17.56
N VAL A 95 -3.89 -17.74 16.62
CA VAL A 95 -4.18 -17.56 15.18
C VAL A 95 -3.62 -18.75 14.41
N THR A 96 -4.11 -19.96 14.66
CA THR A 96 -3.45 -21.17 14.15
C THR A 96 -4.00 -21.67 12.82
N THR A 97 -5.21 -21.32 12.38
CA THR A 97 -5.69 -21.71 11.03
C THR A 97 -6.95 -20.93 10.60
N PHE A 98 -6.91 -20.22 9.47
CA PHE A 98 -8.08 -19.59 8.84
C PHE A 98 -8.11 -19.90 7.34
N SER A 99 -8.77 -20.97 6.88
CA SER A 99 -8.87 -21.21 5.42
C SER A 99 -9.80 -20.17 4.75
N PRO A 100 -9.43 -19.54 3.61
CA PRO A 100 -8.29 -19.85 2.72
C PRO A 100 -6.98 -19.11 3.00
N VAL A 101 -6.86 -18.34 4.09
CA VAL A 101 -5.70 -17.50 4.43
C VAL A 101 -4.61 -18.31 5.15
N ARG A 102 -3.37 -18.23 4.65
CA ARG A 102 -2.22 -18.87 5.30
C ARG A 102 -1.88 -18.12 6.59
N CYS A 103 -1.84 -18.82 7.72
CA CYS A 103 -1.45 -18.26 9.01
C CYS A 103 -0.27 -19.04 9.55
N GLU A 104 0.76 -18.33 10.01
CA GLU A 104 1.99 -18.92 10.52
C GLU A 104 2.34 -18.29 11.87
N HIS A 105 2.73 -19.15 12.81
CA HIS A 105 3.29 -18.70 14.07
C HIS A 105 4.75 -18.30 13.87
N SER A 106 5.14 -17.16 14.43
CA SER A 106 6.54 -16.72 14.44
C SER A 106 6.99 -16.40 15.85
N PRO A 107 8.20 -16.80 16.27
CA PRO A 107 8.73 -16.43 17.57
C PRO A 107 8.68 -14.91 17.78
N ARG A 108 8.42 -14.47 19.01
CA ARG A 108 8.32 -13.04 19.36
C ARG A 108 9.55 -12.22 18.96
N SER A 109 10.74 -12.82 18.98
CA SER A 109 11.99 -12.20 18.53
C SER A 109 11.97 -11.78 17.04
N SER A 110 11.19 -12.48 16.22
CA SER A 110 11.01 -12.25 14.79
C SER A 110 9.87 -11.26 14.48
N ASN A 111 8.88 -11.12 15.36
CA ASN A 111 7.75 -10.18 15.21
C ASN A 111 8.00 -8.79 15.86
N ARG A 112 9.27 -8.46 16.13
CA ARG A 112 9.67 -7.29 16.94
C ARG A 112 9.20 -5.92 16.43
N TYR A 113 8.93 -5.81 15.13
CA TYR A 113 8.54 -4.53 14.54
C TYR A 113 7.06 -4.24 14.77
N ALA A 114 6.19 -5.24 14.61
CA ALA A 114 4.78 -5.12 14.98
C ALA A 114 4.62 -4.90 16.49
N ASP A 115 5.39 -5.61 17.33
CA ASP A 115 5.42 -5.42 18.79
C ASP A 115 5.80 -3.99 19.21
N ALA A 116 6.80 -3.41 18.56
CA ALA A 116 7.20 -2.03 18.81
C ALA A 116 6.08 -1.03 18.44
N LEU A 117 5.38 -1.26 17.32
CA LEU A 117 4.25 -0.43 16.89
C LEU A 117 3.05 -0.54 17.85
N ALA A 118 2.71 -1.75 18.27
CA ALA A 118 1.64 -2.00 19.23
C ALA A 118 1.94 -1.34 20.58
N THR A 119 3.18 -1.49 21.05
CA THR A 119 3.66 -0.88 22.30
C THR A 119 3.68 0.65 22.23
N LEU A 120 4.07 1.21 21.08
CA LEU A 120 4.03 2.65 20.87
C LEU A 120 2.59 3.17 20.97
N ALA A 121 1.66 2.50 20.28
CA ALA A 121 0.25 2.88 20.26
C ALA A 121 -0.42 2.79 21.64
N SER A 122 -0.09 1.78 22.44
CA SER A 122 -0.68 1.60 23.76
C SER A 122 -0.19 2.65 24.78
N LYS A 123 1.01 3.20 24.58
CA LYS A 123 1.64 4.16 25.50
C LYS A 123 1.46 5.63 25.10
N ILE A 124 1.14 5.93 23.85
CA ILE A 124 1.07 7.32 23.37
C ILE A 124 -0.20 8.04 23.87
N HIS A 125 0.00 9.21 24.49
CA HIS A 125 -1.09 10.11 24.88
C HIS A 125 -1.23 11.22 23.83
N ILE A 126 -2.32 11.19 23.07
CA ILE A 126 -2.63 12.21 22.06
C ILE A 126 -3.74 13.08 22.67
N PRO A 127 -3.45 14.34 23.01
CA PRO A 127 -4.46 15.22 23.58
C PRO A 127 -5.48 15.61 22.51
N GLY A 128 -6.77 15.37 22.77
CA GLY A 128 -7.84 16.15 22.16
C GLY A 128 -8.83 15.51 21.19
N GLN A 129 -9.01 14.18 21.06
CA GLN A 129 -10.14 13.63 20.26
C GLN A 129 -10.74 12.32 20.80
N LYS A 130 -12.01 12.07 20.46
CA LYS A 130 -12.85 10.89 20.79
C LYS A 130 -12.87 9.83 19.65
N GLU A 131 -12.02 9.96 18.64
CA GLU A 131 -12.04 9.10 17.46
C GLU A 131 -10.87 8.11 17.47
N GLU A 132 -11.05 6.99 16.76
CA GLU A 132 -10.06 5.95 16.53
C GLU A 132 -8.84 6.52 15.79
N ILE A 133 -7.68 6.60 16.47
CA ILE A 133 -6.47 7.22 15.91
C ILE A 133 -5.57 6.13 15.32
N SER A 134 -5.34 6.22 14.01
CA SER A 134 -4.28 5.48 13.32
C SER A 134 -3.03 6.36 13.16
N LEU A 135 -1.88 5.80 13.53
CA LEU A 135 -0.56 6.38 13.38
C LEU A 135 0.15 5.66 12.23
N LEU A 136 0.37 6.39 11.14
CA LEU A 136 1.18 5.88 10.03
C LEU A 136 2.66 6.08 10.35
N VAL A 137 3.44 4.99 10.32
CA VAL A 137 4.89 5.07 10.49
C VAL A 137 5.55 5.11 9.13
N GLN A 138 6.16 6.25 8.82
CA GLN A 138 6.93 6.46 7.60
C GLN A 138 8.41 6.27 7.87
N ARG A 139 9.07 5.44 7.06
CA ARG A 139 10.52 5.24 7.14
C ARG A 139 11.24 6.40 6.44
N TRP A 140 12.06 7.13 7.18
CA TRP A 140 12.92 8.18 6.64
C TRP A 140 14.36 7.68 6.60
N SER A 141 14.90 7.50 5.41
CA SER A 141 16.23 6.92 5.20
C SER A 141 17.36 7.98 5.19
N VAL A 142 17.05 9.24 5.52
CA VAL A 142 18.00 10.37 5.46
C VAL A 142 17.88 11.29 6.70
N PRO A 143 18.98 11.69 7.38
CA PRO A 143 18.93 12.45 8.63
C PRO A 143 18.54 13.94 8.49
N GLY A 144 17.96 14.51 9.55
CA GLY A 144 17.34 15.85 9.65
C GLY A 144 18.03 17.08 9.02
N PRO A 145 19.36 17.26 9.05
CA PRO A 145 20.01 18.37 8.34
C PRO A 145 20.04 18.16 6.82
N LEU A 146 20.14 16.89 6.38
CA LEU A 146 19.87 16.49 5.01
C LEU A 146 18.36 16.44 4.70
N ALA A 147 17.50 16.42 5.72
CA ALA A 147 16.06 16.59 5.51
C ALA A 147 15.71 18.04 5.12
N GLY A 148 16.40 19.03 5.69
CA GLY A 148 16.42 20.42 5.20
C GLY A 148 17.16 20.57 3.86
N MET A 149 18.06 19.65 3.54
CA MET A 149 18.66 19.55 2.19
C MET A 149 17.81 18.70 1.23
N THR A 150 16.74 18.05 1.70
CA THR A 150 15.62 17.55 0.89
C THR A 150 14.49 18.56 0.78
N GLU A 151 14.53 19.70 1.46
CA GLU A 151 13.88 20.92 0.93
C GLU A 151 14.64 21.48 -0.30
N TYR A 152 15.88 21.02 -0.53
CA TYR A 152 16.69 21.31 -1.72
C TYR A 152 16.73 20.16 -2.76
N TYR A 153 16.23 18.97 -2.40
CA TYR A 153 16.00 17.81 -3.29
C TYR A 153 14.53 17.35 -3.37
N LEU A 154 13.58 18.06 -2.76
CA LEU A 154 12.57 18.74 -3.57
C LEU A 154 13.40 19.65 -4.46
N GLY A 155 13.86 19.09 -5.58
CA GLY A 155 14.12 19.95 -6.70
C GLY A 155 12.90 20.85 -6.82
N GLU A 156 13.11 22.01 -7.39
CA GLU A 156 12.13 22.51 -8.33
C GLU A 156 11.84 21.37 -9.34
N VAL A 157 11.04 20.36 -8.96
CA VAL A 157 9.94 19.97 -9.80
C VAL A 157 9.18 21.27 -9.86
N SER A 158 9.48 22.01 -10.93
CA SER A 158 8.76 23.20 -11.33
C SER A 158 7.34 23.05 -10.79
N LYS A 159 6.85 24.08 -10.08
CA LYS A 159 5.47 24.13 -9.59
C LYS A 159 4.44 23.89 -10.72
N ASP A 160 4.89 23.70 -11.97
CA ASP A 160 4.12 23.35 -13.15
C ASP A 160 3.99 21.84 -13.50
N ALA A 161 4.68 20.88 -12.86
CA ALA A 161 4.78 19.53 -13.47
C ALA A 161 3.78 18.44 -13.00
N ASP A 162 3.44 18.32 -11.70
CA ASP A 162 2.55 17.23 -11.26
C ASP A 162 1.08 17.68 -11.21
N TRP A 163 0.35 17.18 -12.19
CA TRP A 163 -1.06 17.47 -12.39
C TRP A 163 -1.99 17.08 -11.24
N ARG A 164 -1.55 16.19 -10.33
CA ARG A 164 -2.37 15.66 -9.24
C ARG A 164 -2.50 16.65 -8.09
N THR A 165 -1.47 17.46 -7.85
CA THR A 165 -1.36 18.41 -6.74
C THR A 165 -2.55 19.38 -6.65
N PRO A 166 -2.93 20.11 -7.72
CA PRO A 166 -4.06 21.04 -7.64
C PRO A 166 -5.41 20.34 -7.38
N ILE A 167 -5.56 19.08 -7.83
CA ILE A 167 -6.80 18.31 -7.63
C ILE A 167 -6.90 17.84 -6.17
N ILE A 168 -5.79 17.38 -5.60
CA ILE A 168 -5.71 16.95 -4.21
C ILE A 168 -6.02 18.12 -3.28
N GLU A 169 -5.43 19.29 -3.52
CA GLU A 169 -5.68 20.50 -2.73
C GLU A 169 -7.15 20.92 -2.78
N GLN A 170 -7.77 20.96 -3.98
CA GLN A 170 -9.18 21.31 -4.12
C GLN A 170 -10.12 20.32 -3.41
N LEU A 171 -9.83 19.02 -3.45
CA LEU A 171 -10.61 18.00 -2.75
C LEU A 171 -10.45 18.08 -1.23
N ARG A 172 -9.26 18.47 -0.74
CA ARG A 172 -8.99 18.66 0.70
C ARG A 172 -9.64 19.93 1.25
N GLU A 173 -9.52 21.04 0.53
CA GLU A 173 -10.05 22.34 0.96
C GLU A 173 -11.58 22.46 0.84
N ARG A 174 -12.25 21.47 0.23
CA ARG A 174 -13.70 21.48 -0.06
C ARG A 174 -14.16 22.73 -0.83
N LYS A 175 -13.24 23.48 -1.45
CA LYS A 175 -13.55 24.66 -2.27
C LYS A 175 -13.88 24.19 -3.68
N SER A 176 -15.13 24.36 -4.08
CA SER A 176 -15.64 23.87 -5.37
C SER A 176 -15.97 25.00 -6.32
N SER A 177 -15.09 25.30 -7.27
CA SER A 177 -15.43 26.08 -8.46
C SER A 177 -15.88 25.20 -9.64
N ASN A 178 -15.54 23.90 -9.65
CA ASN A 178 -15.84 23.01 -10.78
C ASN A 178 -16.27 21.58 -10.37
N LEU A 179 -17.45 21.49 -9.74
CA LEU A 179 -18.07 20.25 -9.21
C LEU A 179 -18.20 19.11 -10.22
N ARG A 180 -18.30 19.40 -11.52
CA ARG A 180 -18.50 18.36 -12.56
C ARG A 180 -17.23 17.59 -12.86
N PHE A 181 -16.07 18.26 -12.80
CA PHE A 181 -14.76 17.67 -13.03
C PHE A 181 -14.25 16.88 -11.81
N LEU A 182 -14.41 17.44 -10.60
CA LEU A 182 -13.92 16.81 -9.37
C LEU A 182 -14.70 15.56 -8.95
N LYS A 183 -15.95 15.39 -9.40
CA LYS A 183 -16.77 14.19 -9.11
C LYS A 183 -16.16 12.89 -9.62
N SER A 184 -15.34 12.96 -10.66
CA SER A 184 -14.61 11.81 -11.19
C SER A 184 -13.37 11.49 -10.37
N TYR A 185 -13.04 12.24 -9.33
CA TYR A 185 -11.86 12.01 -8.50
C TYR A 185 -12.22 11.78 -7.04
N THR A 186 -11.44 10.95 -6.37
CA THR A 186 -11.56 10.70 -4.92
C THR A 186 -10.19 10.52 -4.32
N ILE A 187 -10.03 10.89 -3.05
CA ILE A 187 -8.82 10.61 -2.28
C ILE A 187 -9.09 9.37 -1.43
N ILE A 188 -8.23 8.37 -1.53
CA ILE A 188 -8.25 7.15 -0.69
C ILE A 188 -6.85 7.02 -0.09
N GLN A 189 -6.76 7.01 1.25
CA GLN A 189 -5.50 6.93 1.99
C GLN A 189 -4.43 7.94 1.52
N GLY A 190 -4.85 9.19 1.27
CA GLY A 190 -3.95 10.26 0.84
C GLY A 190 -3.54 10.24 -0.65
N ALA A 191 -3.91 9.20 -1.41
CA ALA A 191 -3.65 9.10 -2.84
C ALA A 191 -4.88 9.45 -3.70
N LEU A 192 -4.65 10.04 -4.87
CA LEU A 192 -5.70 10.44 -5.81
C LEU A 192 -6.11 9.27 -6.72
N TYR A 193 -7.41 9.04 -6.84
CA TYR A 193 -8.02 8.04 -7.71
C TYR A 193 -8.99 8.69 -8.69
N TYR A 194 -9.04 8.17 -9.92
CA TYR A 194 -9.98 8.54 -10.96
C TYR A 194 -11.04 7.45 -11.14
N ARG A 195 -12.31 7.84 -11.13
CA ARG A 195 -13.47 7.01 -11.40
C ARG A 195 -13.90 7.20 -12.86
N GLY A 196 -13.62 6.19 -13.67
CA GLY A 196 -14.04 6.15 -15.06
C GLY A 196 -15.56 5.98 -15.21
N PRO A 197 -16.12 6.32 -16.38
CA PRO A 197 -17.55 6.17 -16.66
C PRO A 197 -18.05 4.71 -16.59
N ASN A 198 -17.15 3.74 -16.72
CA ASN A 198 -17.44 2.30 -16.60
C ASN A 198 -17.36 1.79 -15.16
N GLY A 199 -17.23 2.67 -14.16
CA GLY A 199 -17.08 2.31 -12.75
C GLY A 199 -15.67 1.89 -12.33
N ILE A 200 -14.73 1.75 -13.29
CA ILE A 200 -13.33 1.41 -13.02
C ILE A 200 -12.68 2.53 -12.21
N LEU A 201 -12.07 2.17 -11.08
CA LEU A 201 -11.33 3.06 -10.23
C LEU A 201 -9.82 2.85 -10.47
N ALA A 202 -9.13 3.89 -10.92
CA ALA A 202 -7.72 3.83 -11.27
C ALA A 202 -6.92 4.87 -10.49
N ARG A 203 -5.77 4.45 -9.95
CA ARG A 203 -4.85 5.29 -9.20
C ARG A 203 -4.16 6.29 -10.11
N CYS A 204 -4.17 7.56 -9.71
CA CYS A 204 -3.54 8.65 -10.45
C CYS A 204 -2.02 8.64 -10.21
N ILE A 205 -1.26 8.50 -11.29
CA ILE A 205 0.21 8.43 -11.23
C ILE A 205 0.86 9.73 -11.74
N SER A 206 2.08 10.01 -11.26
CA SER A 206 2.85 11.19 -11.69
C SER A 206 3.29 11.04 -13.15
N PRO A 207 3.61 12.16 -13.84
CA PRO A 207 4.08 12.12 -15.22
C PRO A 207 5.34 11.26 -15.43
N GLU A 208 6.27 11.22 -14.46
CA GLU A 208 7.47 10.38 -14.57
C GLU A 208 7.08 8.89 -14.50
N LYS A 209 6.25 8.52 -13.53
CA LYS A 209 5.75 7.14 -13.36
C LYS A 209 4.89 6.70 -14.55
N ALA A 210 4.13 7.62 -15.14
CA ALA A 210 3.34 7.36 -16.33
C ALA A 210 4.21 6.98 -17.53
N LYS A 211 5.31 7.70 -17.79
CA LYS A 211 6.24 7.39 -18.89
C LYS A 211 6.90 6.03 -18.72
N GLU A 212 7.30 5.70 -17.50
CA GLU A 212 7.90 4.39 -17.19
C GLU A 212 6.90 3.26 -17.39
N ARG A 213 5.71 3.37 -16.78
CA ARG A 213 4.64 2.36 -16.91
C ARG A 213 4.19 2.18 -18.35
N LEU A 214 4.08 3.28 -19.10
CA LEU A 214 3.75 3.21 -20.51
C LEU A 214 4.78 2.38 -21.28
N ARG A 215 6.08 2.58 -21.03
CA ARG A 215 7.14 1.80 -21.70
C ARG A 215 7.10 0.32 -21.35
N THR A 216 6.88 -0.03 -20.08
CA THR A 216 6.81 -1.44 -19.65
C THR A 216 5.57 -2.12 -20.21
N SER A 217 4.39 -1.50 -20.07
CA SER A 217 3.12 -2.02 -20.57
C SER A 217 3.10 -2.10 -22.10
N HIS A 218 3.70 -1.15 -22.80
CA HIS A 218 3.86 -1.22 -24.24
C HIS A 218 4.75 -2.40 -24.64
N LYS A 219 5.89 -2.65 -23.99
CA LYS A 219 6.74 -3.82 -24.29
C LYS A 219 5.99 -5.14 -24.09
N GLN A 220 5.16 -5.22 -23.05
CA GLN A 220 4.40 -6.41 -22.69
C GLN A 220 3.23 -6.67 -23.64
N TRP A 221 2.53 -5.61 -24.08
CA TRP A 221 1.29 -5.74 -24.85
C TRP A 221 1.34 -5.28 -26.31
N CYS A 222 2.51 -4.85 -26.80
CA CYS A 222 2.66 -4.44 -28.19
C CYS A 222 2.36 -5.60 -29.15
N GLY A 223 1.46 -5.36 -30.12
CA GLY A 223 1.10 -6.33 -31.16
C GLY A 223 0.01 -7.32 -30.77
N MET A 224 -0.51 -7.27 -29.53
CA MET A 224 -1.67 -8.07 -29.16
C MET A 224 -2.97 -7.44 -29.67
N GLU A 225 -3.81 -8.25 -30.30
CA GLU A 225 -5.18 -7.88 -30.63
C GLU A 225 -6.00 -7.61 -29.36
N GLY A 226 -7.02 -6.75 -29.48
CA GLY A 226 -7.93 -6.43 -28.37
C GLY A 226 -8.01 -4.94 -28.04
N PRO A 227 -8.47 -4.57 -26.83
CA PRO A 227 -8.68 -3.18 -26.44
C PRO A 227 -7.40 -2.34 -26.54
N PRO A 228 -7.51 -1.04 -26.81
CA PRO A 228 -6.36 -0.14 -26.90
C PRO A 228 -5.58 -0.10 -25.57
N LEU A 229 -4.28 0.18 -25.65
CA LEU A 229 -3.33 0.07 -24.55
C LEU A 229 -3.78 0.83 -23.29
N TYR A 230 -4.29 2.06 -23.47
CA TYR A 230 -4.77 2.88 -22.35
C TYR A 230 -5.92 2.21 -21.58
N ARG A 231 -6.80 1.47 -22.27
CA ARG A 231 -7.94 0.77 -21.64
C ARG A 231 -7.49 -0.43 -20.84
N ARG A 232 -6.39 -1.08 -21.24
CA ARG A 232 -5.76 -2.18 -20.47
C ARG A 232 -5.15 -1.62 -19.20
N MET A 233 -4.33 -0.57 -19.34
CA MET A 233 -3.69 0.11 -18.20
C MET A 233 -4.69 0.66 -17.18
N GLN A 234 -5.85 1.14 -17.64
CA GLN A 234 -6.95 1.53 -16.74
C GLN A 234 -7.54 0.35 -15.95
N ARG A 235 -7.65 -0.83 -16.57
CA ARG A 235 -8.12 -2.05 -15.89
C ARG A 235 -7.09 -2.57 -14.89
N ASP A 236 -5.81 -2.34 -15.16
CA ASP A 236 -4.72 -2.60 -14.21
C ASP A 236 -4.62 -1.54 -13.11
N GLY A 237 -5.54 -0.57 -13.09
CA GLY A 237 -5.67 0.39 -12.00
C GLY A 237 -4.79 1.63 -12.14
N TYR A 238 -4.31 2.00 -13.34
CA TYR A 238 -3.49 3.19 -13.54
C TYR A 238 -4.21 4.28 -14.35
N TYR A 239 -3.97 5.54 -14.00
CA TYR A 239 -4.53 6.69 -14.73
C TYR A 239 -3.61 7.92 -14.71
N TRP A 240 -3.57 8.62 -15.85
CA TRP A 240 -3.09 9.99 -15.96
C TRP A 240 -3.82 10.74 -17.09
N ARG A 241 -3.78 12.07 -17.07
CA ARG A 241 -4.64 12.91 -17.93
C ARG A 241 -4.45 12.66 -19.43
N THR A 242 -3.20 12.51 -19.86
CA THR A 242 -2.81 12.34 -21.28
C THR A 242 -2.69 10.88 -21.71
N MET A 243 -3.05 9.93 -20.86
CA MET A 243 -2.84 8.49 -21.08
C MET A 243 -3.34 7.99 -22.43
N SER A 244 -4.51 8.44 -22.88
CA SER A 244 -5.04 8.01 -24.19
C SER A 244 -4.15 8.46 -25.36
N SER A 245 -3.60 9.67 -25.30
CA SER A 245 -2.71 10.21 -26.33
C SER A 245 -1.35 9.54 -26.25
N ASP A 246 -0.77 9.50 -25.04
CA ASP A 246 0.58 8.95 -24.83
C ASP A 246 0.64 7.46 -25.23
N CYS A 247 -0.41 6.70 -24.93
CA CYS A 247 -0.54 5.31 -25.39
C CYS A 247 -0.63 5.20 -26.92
N ALA A 248 -1.41 6.08 -27.57
CA ALA A 248 -1.54 6.07 -29.02
C ALA A 248 -0.22 6.44 -29.71
N ASP A 249 0.49 7.45 -29.19
CA ASP A 249 1.80 7.88 -29.70
C ASP A 249 2.85 6.79 -29.54
N ALA A 250 2.87 6.10 -28.39
CA ALA A 250 3.76 4.95 -28.17
C ALA A 250 3.45 3.77 -29.10
N GLN A 251 2.17 3.54 -29.41
CA GLN A 251 1.74 2.50 -30.36
C GLN A 251 2.11 2.87 -31.80
N TYR A 252 1.93 4.12 -32.20
CA TYR A 252 2.25 4.63 -33.54
C TYR A 252 3.75 4.69 -33.80
N ALA A 253 4.55 5.05 -32.80
CA ALA A 253 6.01 5.08 -32.91
C ALA A 253 6.66 3.68 -32.90
N CYS A 254 5.88 2.61 -32.72
CA CYS A 254 6.41 1.26 -32.54
C CYS A 254 6.62 0.51 -33.88
N PRO A 255 7.87 0.12 -34.23
CA PRO A 255 8.16 -0.61 -35.46
C PRO A 255 7.53 -2.01 -35.53
N ARG A 256 7.14 -2.59 -34.39
CA ARG A 256 6.51 -3.91 -34.33
C ARG A 256 5.05 -3.89 -34.77
N MET A 257 4.36 -2.74 -34.72
CA MET A 257 2.98 -2.62 -35.20
C MET A 257 2.89 -2.56 -36.73
N PHE A 258 3.93 -2.09 -37.42
CA PHE A 258 3.96 -2.05 -38.90
C PHE A 258 4.32 -3.39 -39.55
N ARG A 259 4.73 -4.40 -38.78
CA ARG A 259 5.11 -5.73 -39.32
C ARG A 259 3.95 -6.72 -39.42
N THR A 260 2.77 -6.39 -38.90
CA THR A 260 1.58 -7.26 -38.95
C THR A 260 0.56 -6.87 -40.03
N SER A 261 0.82 -5.81 -40.80
CA SER A 261 -0.02 -5.36 -41.92
C SER A 261 0.61 -5.63 -43.29
N GLY A 262 1.40 -6.70 -43.39
CA GLY A 262 2.07 -7.13 -44.62
C GLY A 262 1.98 -8.63 -44.79
N CYS A 263 0.77 -9.12 -45.08
CA CYS A 263 0.48 -10.33 -45.83
C CYS A 263 -0.86 -10.11 -46.56
#